data_AF-A0A7S4QJ55-F1
#
_entry.id   AF-A0A7S4QJ55-F1
#
_cell.length_a   1.000
_cell.length_b   1.000
_cell.length_c   1.000
_cell.angle_alpha   90.00
_cell.angle_beta   90.00
_cell.angle_gamma   90.00
#
_symmetry.space_group_name_H-M   'P 1'
#
loop_
_entity.id
_entity.type
_entity.pdbx_description
1 polymer ?
#
loop_
_entity_poly.entity_id
_entity_poly.type
_entity_poly.pdbx_seq_one_letter_code
_entity_poly.pdbx_strand_id
1 'polypeptide(L)'
;YLHPRNSMSTPATATSSSSTSSSKRKKAGSGGGGYDVPWVERYRPRTLDDVVGNEETLVRLRAIAEDGNMPNLILCGPPGTGKTTSVHALARQLLGPSYSAGVLELNASDARGIDVVRSKIKGFAMNKVNLPQGR
;
A
#
# COMPACT_ATOMS: atom_id res chain seq x y z
N TYR A 1 13.01 -59.47 23.85
CA TYR A 1 14.29 -60.05 24.29
C TYR A 1 14.93 -60.77 23.12
N LEU A 2 15.91 -60.14 22.48
CA LEU A 2 17.15 -60.69 21.89
C LEU A 2 17.73 -59.61 20.95
N HIS A 3 18.88 -59.04 21.32
CA HIS A 3 19.72 -58.20 20.45
C HIS A 3 20.72 -59.09 19.69
N PRO A 4 21.17 -58.65 18.51
CA PRO A 4 22.61 -58.66 18.20
C PRO A 4 23.05 -57.33 17.52
N ARG A 5 24.03 -56.60 18.05
CA ARG A 5 25.49 -56.68 17.79
C ARG A 5 25.92 -56.38 16.34
N ASN A 6 26.52 -55.20 16.14
CA ASN A 6 27.77 -54.93 15.38
C ASN A 6 28.02 -53.41 15.37
N SER A 7 29.19 -52.82 15.24
CA SER A 7 30.61 -53.18 15.40
C SER A 7 31.35 -51.87 15.07
N MET A 8 32.41 -51.54 15.81
CA MET A 8 33.19 -50.31 15.69
C MET A 8 33.80 -50.06 14.30
N SER A 9 33.84 -48.78 13.89
CA SER A 9 35.01 -48.13 13.27
C SER A 9 35.02 -46.63 13.59
N THR A 10 36.14 -46.16 14.14
CA THR A 10 36.51 -44.74 14.42
C THR A 10 37.37 -44.18 13.24
N PRO A 11 37.99 -42.98 13.26
CA PRO A 11 38.03 -41.86 14.23
C PRO A 11 38.00 -40.42 13.65
N ALA A 12 38.12 -39.43 14.55
CA ALA A 12 38.62 -38.04 14.40
C ALA A 12 37.68 -37.03 13.72
N THR A 13 37.42 -35.83 14.26
CA THR A 13 38.42 -34.79 14.57
C THR A 13 37.79 -33.64 15.40
N ALA A 14 38.61 -33.03 16.27
CA ALA A 14 38.56 -31.65 16.79
C ALA A 14 37.43 -31.19 17.75
N THR A 15 37.79 -31.18 19.05
CA THR A 15 37.88 -30.00 19.93
C THR A 15 37.26 -28.68 19.44
N SER A 16 36.33 -28.10 20.20
CA SER A 16 36.59 -26.89 21.01
C SER A 16 35.34 -26.28 21.64
N SER A 17 35.38 -26.24 22.97
CA SER A 17 34.96 -25.17 23.88
C SER A 17 33.73 -24.30 23.57
N SER A 18 32.80 -24.39 24.52
CA SER A 18 31.81 -23.38 24.89
C SER A 18 32.36 -21.95 24.94
N SER A 19 31.63 -21.01 24.32
CA SER A 19 31.57 -19.64 24.80
C SER A 19 30.18 -19.06 24.54
N THR A 20 29.46 -18.83 25.64
CA THR A 20 28.21 -18.08 25.67
C THR A 20 28.50 -16.63 25.30
N SER A 21 27.98 -16.15 24.18
CA SER A 21 27.94 -14.71 23.88
C SER A 21 26.53 -14.29 23.47
N SER A 22 25.90 -13.54 24.37
CA SER A 22 24.61 -12.89 24.17
C SER A 22 24.69 -11.91 23.00
N SER A 23 24.16 -12.31 21.85
CA SER A 23 24.08 -11.45 20.67
C SER A 23 22.99 -10.39 20.86
N LYS A 24 23.44 -9.19 21.22
CA LYS A 24 22.65 -7.94 21.25
C LYS A 24 22.10 -7.69 19.85
N ARG A 25 20.79 -7.90 19.66
CA ARG A 25 20.07 -7.69 18.39
C ARG A 25 20.17 -6.20 18.02
N LYS A 26 21.11 -5.86 17.12
CA LYS A 26 21.18 -4.51 16.52
C LYS A 26 19.90 -4.32 15.71
N LYS A 27 19.06 -3.39 16.17
CA LYS A 27 17.94 -2.85 15.41
C LYS A 27 18.53 -2.28 14.13
N ALA A 28 18.26 -2.90 12.99
CA ALA A 28 18.49 -2.31 11.69
C ALA A 28 17.54 -1.11 11.57
N GLY A 29 17.96 0.03 12.08
CA GLY A 29 17.43 1.31 11.64
C GLY A 29 17.81 1.43 10.17
N SER A 30 16.82 1.25 9.31
CA SER A 30 16.96 1.51 7.88
C SER A 30 17.50 2.92 7.71
N GLY A 31 18.72 3.01 7.18
CA GLY A 31 19.26 4.26 6.67
C GLY A 31 18.46 4.68 5.46
N GLY A 32 17.96 5.90 5.49
CA GLY A 32 17.56 6.65 4.30
C GLY A 32 18.16 8.03 4.44
N GLY A 33 19.09 8.40 3.54
CA GLY A 33 19.58 9.77 3.46
C GLY A 33 18.38 10.71 3.35
N GLY A 34 18.27 11.67 4.27
CA GLY A 34 17.11 12.54 4.42
C GLY A 34 16.97 13.46 3.23
N TYR A 35 16.27 13.01 2.19
CA TYR A 35 15.68 13.91 1.21
C TYR A 35 14.52 14.62 1.90
N ASP A 36 14.62 15.95 2.04
CA ASP A 36 13.50 16.75 2.51
C ASP A 36 12.37 16.67 1.48
N VAL A 37 11.18 16.28 1.94
CA VAL A 37 10.02 16.09 1.07
C VAL A 37 9.51 17.48 0.67
N PRO A 38 9.32 17.77 -0.63
CA PRO A 38 8.79 19.05 -1.08
C PRO A 38 7.49 19.40 -0.35
N TRP A 39 7.31 20.68 -0.01
CA TRP A 39 6.16 21.14 0.77
C TRP A 39 4.82 20.79 0.11
N VAL A 40 4.78 20.81 -1.21
CA VAL A 40 3.61 20.41 -2.01
C VAL A 40 3.16 18.96 -1.73
N GLU A 41 4.09 18.04 -1.46
CA GLU A 41 3.76 16.67 -1.06
C GLU A 41 3.54 16.55 0.44
N ARG A 42 4.33 17.27 1.24
CA ARG A 42 4.21 17.28 2.70
C ARG A 42 2.84 17.75 3.18
N TYR A 43 2.28 18.77 2.53
CA TYR A 43 0.99 19.38 2.85
C TYR A 43 -0.12 18.95 1.89
N ARG A 44 0.09 17.90 1.07
CA ARG A 44 -0.98 17.37 0.22
C ARG A 44 -2.16 16.91 1.10
N PRO A 45 -3.38 17.45 0.88
CA PRO A 45 -4.58 17.06 1.63
C PRO A 45 -4.79 15.55 1.66
N ARG A 46 -5.20 15.02 2.83
CA ARG A 46 -5.40 13.57 3.02
C ARG A 46 -6.87 13.19 3.09
N THR A 47 -7.70 14.09 3.60
CA THR A 47 -9.16 13.97 3.71
C THR A 47 -9.85 14.98 2.79
N LEU A 48 -11.16 14.80 2.54
CA LEU A 48 -11.92 15.77 1.75
C LEU A 48 -12.07 17.12 2.46
N ASP A 49 -12.01 17.15 3.78
CA ASP A 49 -12.13 18.37 4.59
C ASP A 49 -10.86 19.22 4.58
N ASP A 50 -9.71 18.61 4.28
CA ASP A 50 -8.44 19.30 4.09
C ASP A 50 -8.35 19.99 2.71
N VAL A 51 -9.24 19.67 1.77
CA VAL A 51 -9.25 20.26 0.43
C VAL A 51 -10.02 21.58 0.48
N VAL A 52 -9.40 22.64 -0.03
CA VAL A 52 -9.98 23.99 -0.02
C VAL A 52 -10.38 24.41 -1.43
N GLY A 53 -11.53 25.07 -1.55
CA GLY A 53 -12.06 25.57 -2.83
C GLY A 53 -12.90 24.53 -3.58
N ASN A 54 -13.58 24.98 -4.64
CA ASN A 54 -14.55 24.16 -5.39
C ASN A 54 -15.61 23.52 -4.46
N GLU A 55 -16.16 24.29 -3.52
CA GLU A 55 -17.05 23.80 -2.46
C GLU A 55 -18.22 22.95 -3.00
N GLU A 56 -18.81 23.38 -4.10
CA GLU A 56 -19.91 22.68 -4.76
C GLU A 56 -19.51 21.27 -5.24
N THR A 57 -18.26 21.09 -5.67
CA THR A 57 -17.72 19.77 -6.01
C THR A 57 -17.46 18.96 -4.74
N LEU A 58 -16.86 19.55 -3.72
CA LEU A 58 -16.56 18.87 -2.46
C LEU A 58 -17.82 18.37 -1.75
N VAL A 59 -18.90 19.15 -1.76
CA VAL A 59 -20.22 18.72 -1.24
C VAL A 59 -20.71 17.45 -1.93
N ARG A 60 -20.57 17.37 -3.26
CA ARG A 60 -20.96 16.15 -4.00
C ARG A 60 -20.05 14.97 -3.69
N LEU A 61 -18.74 15.18 -3.61
CA LEU A 61 -17.80 14.10 -3.25
C LEU A 61 -18.06 13.59 -1.83
N ARG A 62 -18.41 14.47 -0.88
CA ARG A 62 -18.82 14.08 0.47
C ARG A 62 -20.09 13.23 0.47
N ALA A 63 -21.13 13.65 -0.26
CA ALA A 63 -22.36 12.85 -0.40
C ALA A 63 -22.07 11.45 -0.97
N ILE A 64 -21.24 11.36 -2.02
CA ILE A 64 -20.82 10.07 -2.57
C ILE A 64 -20.06 9.22 -1.55
N ALA A 65 -19.21 9.85 -0.73
CA ALA A 65 -18.45 9.16 0.31
C ALA A 65 -19.34 8.59 1.44
N GLU A 66 -20.43 9.29 1.76
CA GLU A 66 -21.42 8.90 2.76
C GLU A 66 -22.37 7.81 2.23
N ASP A 67 -22.84 7.96 1.00
CA ASP A 67 -23.76 7.02 0.35
C ASP A 67 -23.08 5.70 -0.03
N GLY A 68 -21.75 5.69 -0.20
CA GLY A 68 -20.95 4.52 -0.61
C GLY A 68 -21.10 4.13 -2.09
N ASN A 69 -22.09 4.70 -2.80
CA ASN A 69 -22.35 4.42 -4.20
C ASN A 69 -21.57 5.36 -5.13
N MET A 70 -20.34 4.96 -5.48
CA MET A 70 -19.46 5.72 -6.36
C MET A 70 -19.83 5.57 -7.84
N PRO A 71 -20.24 6.64 -8.55
CA PRO A 71 -20.38 6.61 -10.00
C PRO A 71 -19.02 6.72 -10.71
N ASN A 72 -18.98 6.48 -12.01
CA ASN A 72 -17.80 6.81 -12.82
C ASN A 72 -17.64 8.33 -12.93
N LEU A 73 -16.50 8.86 -12.49
CA LEU A 73 -16.25 10.31 -12.41
C LEU A 73 -15.12 10.75 -13.34
N ILE A 74 -15.29 11.94 -13.92
CA ILE A 74 -14.24 12.67 -14.62
C ILE A 74 -14.09 14.03 -13.94
N LEU A 75 -12.91 14.29 -13.36
CA LEU A 75 -12.59 15.59 -12.76
C LEU A 75 -11.75 16.40 -13.74
N CYS A 76 -12.26 17.56 -14.16
CA CYS A 76 -11.61 18.47 -15.11
C CYS A 76 -11.35 19.84 -14.46
N GLY A 77 -10.28 20.51 -14.87
CA GLY A 77 -9.97 21.87 -14.40
C GLY A 77 -8.47 22.23 -14.47
N PRO A 78 -8.12 23.50 -14.21
CA PRO A 78 -6.75 24.02 -14.28
C PRO A 78 -5.73 23.23 -13.44
N PRO A 79 -4.42 23.28 -13.74
CA PRO A 79 -3.41 22.63 -12.90
C PRO A 79 -3.44 23.16 -11.46
N GLY A 80 -3.14 22.29 -10.48
CA GLY A 80 -3.07 22.69 -9.07
C GLY A 80 -4.40 22.81 -8.32
N THR A 81 -5.57 22.60 -8.96
CA THR A 81 -6.89 22.74 -8.32
C THR A 81 -7.34 21.54 -7.47
N GLY A 82 -6.43 20.66 -7.10
CA GLY A 82 -6.74 19.56 -6.19
C GLY A 82 -7.39 18.30 -6.80
N LYS A 83 -7.65 18.23 -8.12
CA LYS A 83 -8.32 17.07 -8.78
C LYS A 83 -7.79 15.69 -8.31
N THR A 84 -6.50 15.43 -8.50
CA THR A 84 -5.85 14.17 -8.10
C THR A 84 -5.98 13.96 -6.59
N THR A 85 -5.70 15.00 -5.81
CA THR A 85 -5.80 14.99 -4.35
C THR A 85 -7.21 14.62 -3.88
N SER A 86 -8.26 15.21 -4.47
CA SER A 86 -9.66 14.95 -4.14
C SER A 86 -10.06 13.50 -4.41
N VAL A 87 -9.62 12.91 -5.52
CA VAL A 87 -9.89 11.49 -5.82
C VAL A 87 -9.25 10.58 -4.78
N HIS A 88 -7.99 10.84 -4.40
CA HIS A 88 -7.33 10.05 -3.37
C HIS A 88 -7.97 10.22 -1.99
N ALA A 89 -8.36 11.44 -1.62
CA ALA A 89 -9.09 11.71 -0.39
C ALA A 89 -10.43 10.97 -0.34
N LEU A 90 -11.21 11.04 -1.41
CA LEU A 90 -12.48 10.32 -1.54
C LEU A 90 -12.28 8.80 -1.47
N ALA A 91 -11.31 8.26 -2.20
CA ALA A 91 -11.03 6.82 -2.19
C ALA A 91 -10.58 6.32 -0.80
N ARG A 92 -9.79 7.11 -0.06
CA ARG A 92 -9.44 6.80 1.34
C ARG A 92 -10.68 6.81 2.22
N GLN A 93 -11.57 7.76 2.03
CA GLN A 93 -12.79 7.84 2.81
C GLN A 93 -13.71 6.65 2.54
N LEU A 94 -13.88 6.23 1.27
CA LEU A 94 -14.71 5.10 0.88
C LEU A 94 -14.14 3.74 1.31
N LEU A 95 -12.85 3.51 1.06
CA LEU A 95 -12.23 2.18 1.22
C LEU A 95 -11.54 2.00 2.58
N GLY A 96 -11.21 3.09 3.26
CA GLY A 96 -10.54 3.07 4.56
C GLY A 96 -9.27 2.21 4.56
N PRO A 97 -9.15 1.21 5.45
CA PRO A 97 -7.99 0.31 5.50
C PRO A 97 -7.74 -0.46 4.20
N SER A 98 -8.79 -0.70 3.41
CA SER A 98 -8.70 -1.45 2.14
C SER A 98 -8.22 -0.59 0.96
N TYR A 99 -7.87 0.68 1.18
CA TYR A 99 -7.42 1.61 0.14
C TYR A 99 -6.31 1.03 -0.76
N SER A 100 -5.27 0.43 -0.16
CA SER A 100 -4.14 -0.12 -0.93
C SER A 100 -4.51 -1.32 -1.80
N ALA A 101 -5.54 -2.08 -1.42
CA ALA A 101 -6.03 -3.22 -2.18
C ALA A 101 -7.14 -2.84 -3.17
N GLY A 102 -7.90 -1.77 -2.89
CA GLY A 102 -9.07 -1.33 -3.64
C GLY A 102 -8.83 -0.17 -4.61
N VAL A 103 -7.62 0.38 -4.68
CA VAL A 103 -7.26 1.43 -5.63
C VAL A 103 -6.19 0.97 -6.62
N LEU A 104 -6.50 1.10 -7.90
CA LEU A 104 -5.53 1.05 -8.98
C LEU A 104 -5.34 2.45 -9.54
N GLU A 105 -4.19 3.06 -9.28
CA GLU A 105 -3.77 4.30 -9.92
C GLU A 105 -2.98 4.00 -11.19
N LEU A 106 -3.32 4.69 -12.28
CA LEU A 106 -2.56 4.68 -13.52
C LEU A 106 -2.31 6.12 -13.95
N ASN A 107 -1.05 6.54 -13.94
CA ASN A 107 -0.64 7.86 -14.41
C ASN A 107 -0.16 7.81 -15.87
N ALA A 108 -0.11 8.97 -16.53
CA ALA A 108 0.42 9.14 -17.88
C ALA A 108 1.89 8.71 -18.02
N SER A 109 2.67 8.78 -16.92
CA SER A 109 4.04 8.26 -16.85
C SER A 109 4.10 6.74 -16.89
N ASP A 110 3.07 6.06 -16.36
CA ASP A 110 3.15 4.64 -16.02
C ASP A 110 2.63 3.73 -17.15
N ALA A 111 1.74 4.24 -18.00
CA ALA A 111 1.05 3.41 -18.98
C ALA A 111 0.51 4.19 -20.18
N ARG A 112 1.03 3.89 -21.38
CA ARG A 112 0.54 4.49 -22.64
C ARG A 112 -0.03 3.47 -23.64
N GLY A 113 -0.03 2.17 -23.30
CA GLY A 113 -0.35 1.08 -24.22
C GLY A 113 -1.71 0.43 -24.00
N ILE A 114 -2.33 -0.04 -25.09
CA ILE A 114 -3.58 -0.80 -25.10
C ILE A 114 -3.53 -2.06 -24.22
N ASP A 115 -2.36 -2.66 -24.06
CA ASP A 115 -2.16 -3.88 -23.27
C ASP A 115 -2.40 -3.65 -21.78
N VAL A 116 -2.12 -2.45 -21.27
CA VAL A 116 -2.40 -2.10 -19.88
C VAL A 116 -3.90 -2.11 -19.62
N VAL A 117 -4.68 -1.62 -20.57
CA VAL A 117 -6.15 -1.61 -20.49
C VAL A 117 -6.69 -3.04 -20.51
N ARG A 118 -6.23 -3.87 -21.45
CA ARG A 118 -6.76 -5.23 -21.66
C ARG A 118 -6.38 -6.20 -20.54
N SER A 119 -5.21 -6.03 -19.93
CA SER A 119 -4.68 -6.95 -18.93
C SER A 119 -4.78 -6.39 -17.52
N LYS A 120 -4.11 -5.27 -17.22
CA LYS A 120 -3.97 -4.76 -15.85
C LYS A 120 -5.29 -4.22 -15.30
N ILE A 121 -5.98 -3.37 -16.08
CA ILE A 121 -7.27 -2.80 -15.67
C ILE A 121 -8.32 -3.91 -15.54
N LYS A 122 -8.42 -4.79 -16.56
CA LYS A 122 -9.37 -5.91 -16.53
C LYS A 122 -9.12 -6.84 -15.34
N GLY A 123 -7.88 -7.22 -15.09
CA GLY A 123 -7.52 -8.09 -13.96
C GLY A 123 -7.90 -7.47 -12.62
N PHE A 124 -7.65 -6.17 -12.44
CA PHE A 124 -8.02 -5.46 -11.22
C PHE A 124 -9.55 -5.36 -11.04
N ALA A 125 -10.30 -5.05 -12.10
CA ALA A 125 -11.75 -4.94 -12.05
C ALA A 125 -12.46 -6.26 -11.71
N MET A 126 -11.81 -7.40 -11.96
CA MET A 126 -12.34 -8.73 -11.62
C MET A 126 -12.02 -9.15 -10.17
N ASN A 127 -11.15 -8.42 -9.46
CA ASN A 127 -10.79 -8.73 -8.08
C ASN A 127 -11.86 -8.24 -7.11
N LYS A 128 -12.28 -9.12 -6.18
CA LYS A 128 -13.21 -8.78 -5.12
C LYS A 128 -12.47 -8.31 -3.88
N VAL A 129 -12.69 -7.06 -3.47
CA VAL A 129 -12.19 -6.51 -2.21
C VAL A 129 -13.30 -6.55 -1.18
N ASN A 130 -13.05 -7.16 -0.02
CA ASN A 130 -14.00 -7.15 1.09
C ASN A 130 -13.84 -5.85 1.88
N LEU A 131 -14.93 -5.09 1.97
CA LEU A 131 -15.03 -3.89 2.79
C LEU A 131 -15.61 -4.28 4.17
N PRO A 132 -15.24 -3.55 5.25
CA PRO A 132 -15.85 -3.74 6.55
C PRO A 132 -17.37 -3.49 6.50
N GLN A 133 -18.14 -4.19 7.34
CA GLN A 133 -19.61 -4.10 7.37
C GLN A 133 -20.08 -2.67 7.71
N GLY A 134 -21.13 -2.19 7.04
CA GLY A 134 -21.74 -0.87 7.27
C GLY A 134 -21.15 0.27 6.42
N ARG A 135 -20.50 -0.06 5.31
CA ARG A 135 -19.98 0.84 4.28
C ARG A 135 -20.37 0.32 2.91
#